data_AF-A0A2R6D137-F1
#
_entry.id   AF-A0A2R6D137-F1
#
_cell.length_a   1.000
_cell.length_b   1.000
_cell.length_c   1.000
_cell.angle_alpha   90.00
_cell.angle_beta   90.00
_cell.angle_gamma   90.00
#
_symmetry.space_group_name_H-M   'P 1'
#
loop_
_entity.id
_entity.type
_entity.pdbx_description
1 polymer ?
#
loop_
_entity_poly.entity_id
_entity_poly.type
_entity_poly.pdbx_seq_one_letter_code
_entity_poly.pdbx_strand_id
1 'polypeptide(L)'
;MVREHEGHVRRHRRLDDLAGGAGRLDVLCRCVSAAFFLSHDIREDVRVHLVFGDAYTVVFEGRDLRHLNPDERSTAALIRTALEQREEAIGHQAVETTPGVSIVRRDFAATLETVAENTVVTLHEEGTPVVEASVPGDVTFVLSDHRGFTAAEHERLA
;
A
#
# COMPACT_ATOMS: atom_id res chain seq x y z
N MET A 1 -4.76 -1.84 -2.81
CA MET A 1 -4.00 -2.52 -1.74
C MET A 1 -2.79 -3.17 -2.37
N VAL A 2 -1.60 -3.00 -1.79
CA VAL A 2 -0.34 -3.58 -2.27
C VAL A 2 0.29 -4.39 -1.15
N ARG A 3 0.61 -5.65 -1.42
CA ARG A 3 1.25 -6.57 -0.49
C ARG A 3 2.78 -6.52 -0.66
N GLU A 4 3.49 -6.15 0.40
CA GLU A 4 4.96 -6.16 0.47
C GLU A 4 5.42 -7.37 1.28
N HIS A 5 6.23 -8.24 0.67
CA HIS A 5 6.56 -9.56 1.21
C HIS A 5 7.88 -9.62 1.98
N GLU A 6 8.81 -8.70 1.74
CA GLU A 6 10.08 -8.76 2.46
C GLU A 6 9.86 -8.43 3.92
N GLY A 7 8.92 -7.56 4.30
CA GLY A 7 8.40 -7.42 5.67
C GLY A 7 9.43 -6.96 6.70
N HIS A 8 10.63 -6.58 6.27
CA HIS A 8 11.67 -6.13 7.18
C HIS A 8 11.49 -4.65 7.45
N VAL A 9 10.61 -4.32 8.40
CA VAL A 9 10.37 -2.93 8.82
C VAL A 9 11.67 -2.18 9.18
N ARG A 10 12.71 -2.92 9.62
CA ARG A 10 14.05 -2.36 9.91
C ARG A 10 14.89 -2.01 8.67
N ARG A 11 14.61 -2.59 7.51
CA ARG A 11 15.34 -2.36 6.25
C ARG A 11 15.03 -1.00 5.63
N HIS A 12 13.84 -0.45 5.87
CA HIS A 12 13.41 0.83 5.29
C HIS A 12 14.10 2.08 5.88
N ARG A 13 15.21 1.91 6.60
CA ARG A 13 16.03 3.01 7.14
C ARG A 13 16.94 3.65 6.07
N ARG A 14 17.23 2.94 4.98
CA ARG A 14 18.12 3.39 3.90
C ARG A 14 17.31 4.01 2.74
N LEU A 15 17.18 5.34 2.74
CA LEU A 15 16.52 6.07 1.64
C LEU A 15 17.41 6.25 0.40
N ASP A 16 18.70 5.90 0.51
CA ASP A 16 19.70 5.93 -0.54
C ASP A 16 19.79 4.62 -1.35
N ASP A 17 19.14 3.54 -0.87
CA ASP A 17 19.13 2.21 -1.51
C ASP A 17 17.73 1.57 -1.46
N LEU A 18 16.77 2.21 -2.15
CA LEU A 18 15.36 1.82 -2.14
C LEU A 18 15.12 0.44 -2.79
N ALA A 19 15.85 0.13 -3.86
CA ALA A 19 15.70 -1.10 -4.64
C ALA A 19 16.51 -2.29 -4.10
N GLY A 20 17.54 -2.07 -3.28
CA GLY A 20 18.31 -3.12 -2.66
C GLY A 20 18.02 -3.23 -1.17
N GLY A 21 18.79 -2.49 -0.38
CA GLY A 21 18.82 -2.54 1.07
C GLY A 21 17.49 -2.23 1.78
N ALA A 22 16.56 -1.51 1.13
CA ALA A 22 15.24 -1.21 1.67
C ALA A 22 14.13 -2.21 1.26
N GLY A 23 14.47 -3.29 0.56
CA GLY A 23 13.52 -4.37 0.24
C GLY A 23 12.48 -3.99 -0.81
N ARG A 24 12.95 -3.49 -1.96
CA ARG A 24 12.09 -3.06 -3.08
C ARG A 24 11.06 -1.98 -2.74
N LEU A 25 11.40 -1.09 -1.80
CA LEU A 25 10.57 0.04 -1.43
C LEU A 25 10.28 0.97 -2.63
N ASP A 26 11.18 1.00 -3.62
CA ASP A 26 10.99 1.68 -4.91
C ASP A 26 9.71 1.26 -5.64
N VAL A 27 9.30 -0.01 -5.53
CA VAL A 27 8.06 -0.52 -6.14
C VAL A 27 6.85 0.10 -5.46
N LEU A 28 6.83 0.10 -4.12
CA LEU A 28 5.72 0.66 -3.35
C LEU A 28 5.60 2.16 -3.57
N CYS A 29 6.73 2.89 -3.61
CA CYS A 29 6.73 4.30 -3.92
C CYS A 29 6.10 4.57 -5.29
N ARG A 30 6.47 3.80 -6.32
CA ARG A 30 5.87 3.92 -7.66
C ARG A 30 4.40 3.56 -7.68
N CYS A 31 3.95 2.57 -6.89
CA CYS A 31 2.53 2.27 -6.74
C CYS A 31 1.76 3.45 -6.13
N VAL A 32 2.28 4.07 -5.07
CA VAL A 32 1.67 5.27 -4.47
C VAL A 32 1.63 6.42 -5.48
N SER A 33 2.74 6.69 -6.17
CA SER A 33 2.80 7.77 -7.17
C SER A 33 1.80 7.54 -8.30
N ALA A 34 1.73 6.32 -8.85
CA ALA A 34 0.82 5.98 -9.93
C ALA A 34 -0.66 6.03 -9.51
N ALA A 35 -0.94 5.74 -8.23
CA ALA A 35 -2.28 5.80 -7.68
C ALA A 35 -2.79 7.24 -7.50
N PHE A 36 -1.92 8.18 -7.09
CA PHE A 36 -2.35 9.53 -6.73
C PHE A 36 -2.12 10.58 -7.81
N PHE A 37 -0.96 10.62 -8.48
CA PHE A 37 -0.60 11.79 -9.28
C PHE A 37 -1.35 11.89 -10.61
N LEU A 38 -1.84 13.09 -10.88
CA LEU A 38 -2.26 13.59 -12.19
C LEU A 38 -1.24 14.63 -12.68
N SER A 39 -1.47 15.20 -13.86
CA SER A 39 -0.55 16.19 -14.43
C SER A 39 -0.39 17.46 -13.59
N HIS A 40 -1.44 17.90 -12.90
CA HIS A 40 -1.47 19.15 -12.14
C HIS A 40 -2.18 19.01 -10.78
N ASP A 41 -2.51 17.79 -10.38
CA ASP A 41 -3.27 17.53 -9.16
C ASP A 41 -3.04 16.11 -8.65
N ILE A 42 -3.71 15.72 -7.58
CA ILE A 42 -3.82 14.34 -7.12
C ILE A 42 -5.27 13.84 -7.17
N ARG A 43 -5.44 12.52 -7.17
CA ARG A 43 -6.75 11.88 -7.01
C ARG A 43 -7.14 11.88 -5.53
N GLU A 44 -8.13 12.70 -5.18
CA GLU A 44 -8.63 12.80 -3.80
C GLU A 44 -9.53 11.63 -3.39
N ASP A 45 -10.10 10.92 -4.37
CA ASP A 45 -11.02 9.79 -4.22
C ASP A 45 -10.31 8.42 -4.19
N VAL A 46 -8.99 8.41 -3.99
CA VAL A 46 -8.16 7.21 -3.96
C VAL A 46 -7.64 6.94 -2.55
N ARG A 47 -7.63 5.67 -2.16
CA ARG A 47 -6.98 5.20 -0.94
C ARG A 47 -5.98 4.08 -1.26
N VAL A 48 -4.74 4.20 -0.80
CA VAL A 48 -3.71 3.17 -0.97
C VAL A 48 -3.42 2.53 0.38
N HIS A 49 -3.50 1.20 0.43
CA HIS A 49 -3.07 0.39 1.58
C HIS A 49 -1.80 -0.35 1.19
N LEU A 50 -0.71 -0.11 1.89
CA LEU A 50 0.56 -0.83 1.74
C LEU A 50 0.71 -1.77 2.94
N VAL A 51 0.64 -3.08 2.71
CA VAL A 51 0.73 -4.10 3.77
C VAL A 51 2.17 -4.59 3.86
N PHE A 52 2.84 -4.29 4.98
CA PHE A 52 4.23 -4.63 5.26
C PHE A 52 4.32 -5.88 6.13
N GLY A 53 4.87 -6.96 5.56
CA GLY A 53 4.96 -8.24 6.25
C GLY A 53 3.58 -8.68 6.77
N ASP A 54 3.57 -9.29 7.95
CA ASP A 54 2.35 -9.85 8.53
C ASP A 54 1.87 -9.05 9.76
N ALA A 55 2.14 -7.74 9.79
CA ALA A 55 1.95 -6.97 11.01
C ALA A 55 1.42 -5.55 10.83
N TYR A 56 1.79 -4.85 9.76
CA TYR A 56 1.49 -3.42 9.63
C TYR A 56 0.94 -3.07 8.26
N THR A 57 0.03 -2.10 8.26
CA THR A 57 -0.50 -1.50 7.04
C THR A 57 -0.34 0.01 7.12
N VAL A 58 0.31 0.61 6.13
CA VAL A 58 0.36 2.06 5.95
C VAL A 58 -0.75 2.45 4.97
N VAL A 59 -1.57 3.42 5.37
CA VAL A 59 -2.73 3.88 4.60
C VAL A 59 -2.50 5.32 4.16
N PHE A 60 -2.64 5.55 2.87
CA PHE A 60 -2.64 6.87 2.24
C PHE A 60 -4.07 7.23 1.83
N GLU A 61 -4.53 8.42 2.21
CA GLU A 61 -5.90 8.92 1.99
C GLU A 61 -5.88 10.18 1.11
N GLY A 62 -6.33 10.06 -0.14
CA GLY A 62 -6.23 11.10 -1.18
C GLY A 62 -6.71 12.48 -0.73
N ARG A 63 -7.93 12.54 -0.20
CA ARG A 63 -8.59 13.76 0.28
C ARG A 63 -7.79 14.55 1.32
N ASP A 64 -7.01 13.87 2.15
CA ASP A 64 -6.31 14.47 3.29
C ASP A 64 -4.80 14.58 3.06
N LEU A 65 -4.29 13.96 1.98
CA LEU A 65 -2.87 13.91 1.66
C LEU A 65 -2.26 15.31 1.48
N ARG A 66 -1.13 15.53 2.15
CA ARG A 66 -0.26 16.70 1.97
C ARG A 66 1.18 16.27 1.83
N HIS A 67 1.99 17.09 1.17
CA HIS A 67 3.44 16.89 1.03
C HIS A 67 3.86 15.60 0.30
N LEU A 68 2.95 14.96 -0.45
CA LEU A 68 3.32 13.90 -1.38
C LEU A 68 3.94 14.54 -2.63
N ASN A 69 5.19 14.16 -2.94
CA ASN A 69 5.87 14.59 -4.16
C ASN A 69 6.00 13.41 -5.15
N PRO A 70 6.06 13.67 -6.48
CA PRO A 70 6.16 12.62 -7.49
C PRO A 70 7.43 11.76 -7.43
N ASP A 71 8.46 12.19 -6.70
CA ASP A 71 9.71 11.45 -6.59
C ASP A 71 9.62 10.32 -5.54
N GLU A 72 10.29 9.21 -5.85
CA GLU A 72 10.27 8.01 -5.00
C GLU A 72 10.83 8.27 -3.60
N ARG A 73 11.85 9.14 -3.48
CA ARG A 73 12.55 9.38 -2.21
C ARG A 73 11.66 10.10 -1.21
N SER A 74 10.92 11.13 -1.63
CA SER A 74 9.95 11.81 -0.77
C SER A 74 8.85 10.85 -0.31
N THR A 75 8.33 10.02 -1.21
CA THR A 75 7.32 9.00 -0.86
C THR A 75 7.88 7.97 0.12
N ALA A 76 9.12 7.49 -0.10
CA ALA A 76 9.80 6.58 0.81
C ALA A 76 10.01 7.21 2.20
N ALA A 77 10.25 8.53 2.28
CA ALA A 77 10.36 9.23 3.54
C ALA A 77 9.03 9.20 4.34
N LEU A 78 7.88 9.41 3.68
CA LEU A 78 6.56 9.30 4.30
C LEU A 78 6.30 7.88 4.84
N ILE A 79 6.57 6.85 4.03
CA ILE A 79 6.43 5.44 4.44
C ILE A 79 7.33 5.14 5.64
N ARG A 80 8.59 5.58 5.61
CA ARG A 80 9.54 5.38 6.71
C ARG A 80 9.05 6.05 7.99
N THR A 81 8.60 7.31 7.92
CA THR A 81 8.06 8.03 9.08
C THR A 81 6.86 7.29 9.67
N ALA A 82 5.97 6.76 8.83
CA ALA A 82 4.85 5.94 9.31
C ALA A 82 5.34 4.69 10.06
N LEU A 83 6.30 3.95 9.48
CA LEU A 83 6.86 2.73 10.08
C LEU A 83 7.71 2.99 11.34
N GLU A 84 8.27 4.19 11.50
CA GLU A 84 8.97 4.61 12.72
C GLU A 84 8.00 4.73 13.91
N GLN A 85 6.75 5.12 13.68
CA GLN A 85 5.69 5.25 14.69
C GLN A 85 4.89 3.96 14.93
N ARG A 86 5.27 2.82 14.34
CA ARG A 86 4.54 1.54 14.45
C ARG A 86 4.28 1.04 15.88
N GLU A 87 5.10 1.46 16.85
CA GLU A 87 4.96 1.05 18.26
C GLU A 87 3.80 1.80 18.94
N GLU A 88 3.38 2.94 18.38
CA GLU A 88 2.21 3.70 18.82
C GLU A 88 0.90 3.11 18.28
N ALA A 89 0.97 2.33 17.19
CA ALA A 89 -0.18 1.60 16.62
C ALA A 89 -0.51 0.35 17.47
N ILE A 90 -1.20 0.58 18.59
CA ILE A 90 -1.65 -0.46 19.51
C ILE A 90 -3.01 -1.02 19.05
N GLY A 91 -3.11 -2.34 18.94
CA GLY A 91 -4.31 -2.99 18.40
C GLY A 91 -4.58 -2.59 16.95
N HIS A 92 -5.84 -2.45 16.55
CA HIS A 92 -6.21 -1.99 15.21
C HIS A 92 -6.51 -0.49 15.11
N GLN A 93 -6.03 0.31 16.07
CA GLN A 93 -6.19 1.75 16.02
C GLN A 93 -5.16 2.37 15.06
N ALA A 94 -5.64 3.22 14.15
CA ALA A 94 -4.78 3.96 13.24
C ALA A 94 -4.08 5.12 13.98
N VAL A 95 -2.81 5.33 13.65
CA VAL A 95 -2.02 6.49 14.07
C VAL A 95 -1.71 7.31 12.83
N GLU A 96 -2.23 8.53 12.75
CA GLU A 96 -1.87 9.47 11.67
C GLU A 96 -0.48 10.02 11.92
N THR A 97 0.43 9.81 10.96
CA THR A 97 1.84 10.17 11.08
C THR A 97 2.16 11.48 10.39
N THR A 98 1.46 11.74 9.28
CA THR A 98 1.44 13.00 8.52
C THR A 98 0.05 13.15 7.90
N PRO A 99 -0.40 14.35 7.50
CA PRO A 99 -1.74 14.53 6.93
C PRO A 99 -2.02 13.56 5.78
N GLY A 100 -3.05 12.72 5.95
CA GLY A 100 -3.47 11.71 4.99
C GLY A 100 -2.57 10.47 4.91
N VAL A 101 -1.64 10.26 5.85
CA VAL A 101 -0.84 9.04 5.98
C VAL A 101 -0.96 8.51 7.40
N SER A 102 -1.41 7.27 7.54
CA SER A 102 -1.53 6.60 8.83
C SER A 102 -0.92 5.22 8.82
N ILE A 103 -0.56 4.73 10.00
CA ILE A 103 -0.14 3.34 10.22
C ILE A 103 -1.13 2.63 11.14
N VAL A 104 -1.43 1.38 10.80
CA VAL A 104 -2.26 0.48 11.60
C VAL A 104 -1.52 -0.83 11.80
N ARG A 105 -1.57 -1.40 12.99
CA ARG A 105 -1.08 -2.77 13.22
C ARG A 105 -2.14 -3.75 12.74
N ARG A 106 -2.05 -4.08 11.45
CA ARG A 106 -2.98 -4.91 10.70
C ARG A 106 -2.21 -5.66 9.61
N ASP A 107 -2.40 -6.97 9.55
CA ASP A 107 -1.80 -7.86 8.57
C ASP A 107 -2.59 -7.88 7.25
N PHE A 108 -2.16 -8.72 6.30
CA PHE A 108 -2.82 -8.86 5.00
C PHE A 108 -4.29 -9.25 5.13
N ALA A 109 -4.60 -10.26 5.95
CA ALA A 109 -5.94 -10.80 6.11
C ALA A 109 -6.90 -9.76 6.70
N ALA A 110 -6.51 -9.15 7.82
CA ALA A 110 -7.34 -8.15 8.48
C ALA A 110 -7.48 -6.89 7.61
N THR A 111 -6.47 -6.52 6.82
CA THR A 111 -6.59 -5.43 5.84
C THR A 111 -7.55 -5.79 4.73
N LEU A 112 -7.53 -7.03 4.25
CA LEU A 112 -8.47 -7.53 3.26
C LEU A 112 -9.92 -7.46 3.78
N GLU A 113 -10.16 -7.89 5.03
CA GLU A 113 -11.47 -7.76 5.70
C GLU A 113 -11.93 -6.30 5.79
N THR A 114 -11.02 -5.36 6.04
CA THR A 114 -11.34 -3.93 6.12
C THR A 114 -11.76 -3.36 4.76
N VAL A 115 -11.14 -3.80 3.68
CA VAL A 115 -11.44 -3.30 2.32
C VAL A 115 -12.54 -4.09 1.61
N ALA A 116 -12.96 -5.22 2.18
CA ALA A 116 -14.01 -6.09 1.63
C ALA A 116 -15.43 -5.49 1.70
N GLU A 117 -15.60 -4.31 2.30
CA GLU A 117 -16.79 -3.49 2.07
C GLU A 117 -16.94 -3.11 0.58
N ASN A 118 -15.81 -3.04 -0.14
CA ASN A 118 -15.73 -2.84 -1.58
C ASN A 118 -15.61 -4.18 -2.32
N THR A 119 -15.86 -4.18 -3.63
CA THR A 119 -15.53 -5.36 -4.45
C THR A 119 -14.02 -5.52 -4.54
N VAL A 120 -13.50 -6.63 -4.02
CA VAL A 120 -12.06 -6.94 -4.07
C VAL A 120 -11.73 -7.57 -5.42
N VAL A 121 -10.74 -7.01 -6.14
CA VAL A 121 -10.28 -7.51 -7.44
C VAL A 121 -8.79 -7.73 -7.39
N THR A 122 -8.36 -8.98 -7.53
CA THR A 122 -6.94 -9.33 -7.66
C THR A 122 -6.46 -9.06 -9.09
N LEU A 123 -5.42 -8.26 -9.23
CA LEU A 123 -4.78 -8.05 -10.52
C LEU A 123 -3.75 -9.16 -10.77
N HIS A 124 -3.95 -9.93 -11.84
CA HIS A 124 -3.12 -11.07 -12.20
C HIS A 124 -2.92 -11.15 -13.71
N GLU A 125 -1.75 -11.58 -14.16
CA GLU A 125 -1.40 -11.65 -15.59
C GLU A 125 -2.25 -12.67 -16.36
N GLU A 126 -2.70 -13.72 -15.69
CA GLU A 126 -3.63 -14.72 -16.24
C GLU A 126 -5.11 -14.33 -16.06
N GLY A 127 -5.39 -13.13 -15.55
CA GLY A 127 -6.73 -12.61 -15.35
C GLY A 127 -7.42 -12.20 -16.65
N THR A 128 -8.72 -11.88 -16.57
CA THR A 128 -9.45 -11.29 -17.70
C THR A 128 -8.87 -9.90 -18.03
N PRO A 129 -8.54 -9.60 -19.30
CA PRO A 129 -8.06 -8.28 -19.69
C PRO A 129 -9.03 -7.18 -19.24
N VAL A 130 -8.49 -6.08 -18.68
CA VAL A 130 -9.33 -5.00 -18.13
C VAL A 130 -10.24 -4.35 -19.17
N VAL A 131 -9.83 -4.34 -20.44
CA VAL A 131 -10.63 -3.80 -21.55
C VAL A 131 -11.85 -4.67 -21.89
N GLU A 132 -11.89 -5.91 -21.40
CA GLU A 132 -12.99 -6.87 -21.58
C GLU A 132 -13.82 -7.03 -20.30
N ALA A 133 -13.37 -6.47 -19.17
CA ALA A 133 -14.01 -6.63 -17.87
C ALA A 133 -14.90 -5.43 -17.51
N SER A 134 -15.99 -5.68 -16.78
CA SER A 134 -16.76 -4.62 -16.11
C SER A 134 -16.16 -4.32 -14.75
N VAL A 135 -15.67 -3.09 -14.54
CA VAL A 135 -15.15 -2.66 -13.24
C VAL A 135 -16.31 -2.14 -12.36
N PRO A 136 -16.52 -2.69 -11.15
CA PRO A 136 -17.50 -2.18 -10.19
C PRO A 136 -17.21 -0.74 -9.77
N GLY A 137 -18.21 -0.04 -9.22
CA GLY A 137 -18.03 1.33 -8.71
C GLY A 137 -17.06 1.39 -7.51
N ASP A 138 -17.44 0.73 -6.42
CA ASP A 138 -16.61 0.65 -5.22
C ASP A 138 -15.72 -0.60 -5.29
N VAL A 139 -14.48 -0.40 -5.74
CA VAL A 139 -13.52 -1.48 -6.01
C VAL A 139 -12.22 -1.29 -5.24
N THR A 140 -11.68 -2.39 -4.71
CA THR A 140 -10.31 -2.44 -4.20
C THR A 140 -9.49 -3.40 -5.05
N PHE A 141 -8.56 -2.83 -5.82
CA PHE A 141 -7.55 -3.62 -6.54
C PHE A 141 -6.49 -4.12 -5.56
N VAL A 142 -6.17 -5.41 -5.62
CA VAL A 142 -5.11 -6.03 -4.84
C VAL A 142 -3.97 -6.43 -5.76
N LEU A 143 -2.77 -5.96 -5.40
CA LEU A 143 -1.51 -6.17 -6.10
C LEU A 143 -0.50 -6.76 -5.14
N SER A 144 0.39 -7.56 -5.68
CA SER A 144 1.60 -7.98 -4.97
C SER A 144 2.77 -7.07 -5.34
N ASP A 145 3.85 -7.14 -4.56
CA ASP A 145 5.14 -6.54 -4.90
C ASP A 145 5.85 -7.36 -6.00
N HIS A 146 7.18 -7.38 -5.97
CA HIS A 146 7.99 -8.15 -6.92
C HIS A 146 7.92 -9.68 -6.72
N ARG A 147 7.25 -10.16 -5.67
CA ARG A 147 6.97 -11.58 -5.44
C ARG A 147 5.52 -11.86 -5.78
N GLY A 148 5.20 -13.09 -6.19
CA GLY A 148 3.81 -13.53 -6.30
C GLY A 148 3.16 -13.67 -4.92
N PHE A 149 1.82 -13.66 -4.89
CA PHE A 149 1.09 -14.05 -3.68
C PHE A 149 1.43 -15.50 -3.30
N THR A 150 1.46 -15.78 -2.01
CA THR A 150 1.58 -17.13 -1.47
C THR A 150 0.28 -17.91 -1.67
N ALA A 151 0.34 -19.24 -1.56
CA ALA A 151 -0.86 -20.08 -1.63
C ALA A 151 -1.93 -19.67 -0.60
N ALA A 152 -1.50 -19.34 0.62
CA ALA A 152 -2.40 -18.89 1.68
C ALA A 152 -3.07 -17.54 1.36
N GLU A 153 -2.36 -16.63 0.68
CA GLU A 153 -2.94 -15.35 0.25
C GLU A 153 -3.89 -15.55 -0.93
N HIS A 154 -3.56 -16.43 -1.88
CA HIS A 154 -4.46 -16.81 -2.96
C HIS A 154 -5.78 -17.41 -2.45
N GLU A 155 -5.74 -18.27 -1.43
CA GLU A 155 -6.94 -18.82 -0.79
C GLU A 155 -7.85 -17.74 -0.17
N ARG A 156 -7.28 -16.61 0.24
CA ARG A 156 -8.04 -15.47 0.80
C ARG A 156 -8.57 -14.51 -0.26
N LEU A 157 -7.98 -14.53 -1.45
CA LEU A 157 -8.34 -13.68 -2.58
C LEU A 157 -9.33 -14.33 -3.56
N ALA A 158 -9.64 -15.62 -3.36
CA ALA A 158 -10.61 -16.40 -4.12
C ALA A 158 -12.02 -16.30 -3.52
#